data_AF-A0A973FI72-F1
#
_entry.id   AF-A0A973FI72-F1
#
_cell.length_a   1.000
_cell.length_b   1.000
_cell.length_c   1.000
_cell.angle_alpha   90.00
_cell.angle_beta   90.00
_cell.angle_gamma   90.00
#
_symmetry.space_group_name_H-M   'P 1'
#
loop_
_entity.id
_entity.type
_entity.pdbx_description
1 polymer ?
#
loop_
_entity_poly.entity_id
_entity_poly.type
_entity_poly.pdbx_seq_one_letter_code
_entity_poly.pdbx_strand_id
1 'polypeptide(L)'
;MQAEKHLFSTNALLGRFFRNMAVDRLFASHDREAAVALVGALERDHPEADAIFERLLKLRHESEPVMHSAVWNYWKSRRFEELLKRGQASGPMEPELVQALEAMPQSDWGTGLLFSFWSQFDLDEIAAIIEAQGRHAPALEMDALFGLVRGHLERYLNLEDPDYSIFEKAWLAASSAQRQRISMTVLNSQQPRLIAAYDQAVRDEHDPRLVIEAFKLCGDHDALFDRLQGLAFNGALEVIAFWAESGGRPKAPAKASVVEQAVGLYREVAELLPESRPSTPSGTREIFAFWMERYQTDESILQDLSCPDPFQRAGALYCGLQRGMIPTSRIREISVNGTWPEKLAVHYLFSAPESGARTEHVLWLRPQDNVVAGILSMRLPGTLEESSRLADRINNASALGGKSCERKLLQLLTLLQGYFLRGLITVDHSDDSTESNAVETEDVADVEW
;
A
#
# COMPACT_ATOMS: atom_id res chain seq x y z
N MET A 1 -41.77 6.37 -30.18
CA MET A 1 -41.62 5.76 -31.52
C MET A 1 -41.63 6.71 -32.73
N GLN A 2 -42.54 7.68 -32.90
CA GLN A 2 -42.48 8.59 -34.08
C GLN A 2 -41.44 9.72 -33.95
N ALA A 3 -41.16 10.23 -32.74
CA ALA A 3 -40.18 11.29 -32.52
C ALA A 3 -38.73 10.83 -32.75
N GLU A 4 -38.38 9.61 -32.30
CA GLU A 4 -37.05 9.01 -32.49
C GLU A 4 -36.65 8.91 -33.97
N LYS A 5 -37.62 8.68 -34.87
CA LYS A 5 -37.40 8.60 -36.32
C LYS A 5 -36.91 9.90 -36.95
N HIS A 6 -37.20 11.03 -36.31
CA HIS A 6 -36.82 12.36 -36.81
C HIS A 6 -35.65 12.98 -36.05
N LEU A 7 -35.15 12.31 -35.00
CA LEU A 7 -34.05 12.78 -34.16
C LEU A 7 -32.77 13.02 -34.97
N PHE A 8 -32.47 12.20 -35.97
CA PHE A 8 -31.30 12.38 -36.83
C PHE A 8 -31.66 12.83 -38.26
N SER A 9 -32.72 13.64 -38.42
CA SER A 9 -33.14 14.08 -39.76
C SER A 9 -32.02 14.85 -40.49
N THR A 10 -31.63 14.37 -41.67
CA THR A 10 -30.58 14.92 -42.54
C THR A 10 -31.11 15.86 -43.63
N ASN A 11 -32.38 16.26 -43.58
CA ASN A 11 -32.98 17.11 -44.61
C ASN A 11 -32.35 18.51 -44.64
N ALA A 12 -31.86 18.93 -45.82
CA ALA A 12 -30.97 20.08 -45.99
C ALA A 12 -31.53 21.47 -45.59
N LEU A 13 -32.86 21.65 -45.51
CA LEU A 13 -33.48 22.94 -45.18
C LEU A 13 -34.38 22.92 -43.93
N LEU A 14 -35.00 21.78 -43.61
CA LEU A 14 -35.92 21.64 -42.48
C LEU A 14 -35.39 20.70 -41.39
N GLY A 15 -34.21 20.10 -41.57
CA GLY A 15 -33.63 19.12 -40.66
C GLY A 15 -33.54 19.63 -39.22
N ARG A 16 -32.98 20.84 -39.01
CA ARG A 16 -32.89 21.47 -37.68
C ARG A 16 -34.26 21.66 -37.02
N PHE A 17 -35.27 22.08 -37.79
CA PHE A 17 -36.63 22.26 -37.28
C PHE A 17 -37.26 20.93 -36.84
N PHE A 18 -37.11 19.88 -37.65
CA PHE A 18 -37.61 18.55 -37.29
C PHE A 18 -36.86 17.93 -36.12
N ARG A 19 -35.54 18.11 -36.03
CA ARG A 19 -34.73 17.64 -34.89
C ARG A 19 -35.13 18.34 -33.60
N ASN A 20 -35.25 19.67 -33.60
CA ASN A 20 -35.72 20.43 -32.43
C ASN A 20 -37.13 19.99 -32.00
N MET A 21 -38.06 19.83 -32.94
CA MET A 21 -39.40 19.34 -32.63
C MET A 21 -39.38 17.92 -32.05
N ALA A 22 -38.50 17.04 -32.53
CA ALA A 22 -38.32 15.71 -31.97
C ALA A 22 -37.77 15.78 -30.53
N VAL A 23 -36.75 16.60 -30.29
CA VAL A 23 -36.18 16.85 -28.96
C VAL A 23 -37.24 17.38 -28.01
N ASP A 24 -38.01 18.40 -28.40
CA ASP A 24 -39.07 18.98 -27.58
C ASP A 24 -40.16 17.95 -27.22
N ARG A 25 -40.54 17.11 -28.19
CA ARG A 25 -41.49 16.03 -27.95
C ARG A 25 -40.95 14.96 -27.00
N LEU A 26 -39.66 14.66 -27.06
CA LEU A 26 -39.01 13.71 -26.15
C LEU A 26 -38.91 14.27 -24.72
N PHE A 27 -38.63 15.56 -24.56
CA PHE A 27 -38.71 16.17 -23.22
C PHE A 27 -40.15 16.22 -22.68
N ALA A 28 -41.14 16.45 -23.55
CA ALA A 28 -42.54 16.51 -23.13
C ALA A 28 -43.18 15.15 -22.79
N SER A 29 -42.56 14.01 -23.14
CA SER A 29 -43.11 12.69 -22.80
C SER A 29 -42.90 12.31 -21.33
N HIS A 30 -41.88 12.88 -20.67
CA HIS A 30 -41.47 12.59 -19.30
C HIS A 30 -41.26 11.09 -19.00
N ASP A 31 -40.97 10.28 -20.02
CA ASP A 31 -40.83 8.82 -19.93
C ASP A 31 -39.36 8.36 -19.98
N ARG A 32 -39.14 7.10 -19.60
CA ARG A 32 -37.80 6.51 -19.50
C ARG A 32 -37.16 6.33 -20.87
N GLU A 33 -37.95 5.92 -21.85
CA GLU A 33 -37.48 5.69 -23.22
C GLU A 33 -36.99 7.00 -23.86
N ALA A 34 -37.68 8.13 -23.65
CA ALA A 34 -37.22 9.41 -24.16
C ALA A 34 -35.94 9.90 -23.48
N ALA A 35 -35.80 9.71 -22.16
CA ALA A 35 -34.54 9.99 -21.46
C ALA A 35 -33.36 9.25 -22.10
N VAL A 36 -33.51 7.93 -22.32
CA VAL A 36 -32.47 7.10 -22.93
C VAL A 36 -32.19 7.55 -24.37
N ALA A 37 -33.23 7.88 -25.15
CA ALA A 37 -33.06 8.36 -26.52
C ALA A 37 -32.32 9.70 -26.59
N LEU A 38 -32.60 10.63 -25.68
CA LEU A 38 -31.93 11.93 -25.60
C LEU A 38 -30.47 11.79 -25.18
N VAL A 39 -30.17 10.99 -24.16
CA VAL A 39 -28.78 10.76 -23.74
C VAL A 39 -28.01 10.00 -24.81
N GLY A 40 -28.61 8.98 -25.43
CA GLY A 40 -28.00 8.26 -26.56
C GLY A 40 -27.79 9.14 -27.80
N ALA A 41 -28.50 10.26 -27.93
CA ALA A 41 -28.24 11.24 -28.98
C ALA A 41 -26.94 12.02 -28.74
N LEU A 42 -26.60 12.31 -27.47
CA LEU A 42 -25.34 12.96 -27.11
C LEU A 42 -24.13 12.11 -27.53
N GLU A 43 -24.17 10.81 -27.24
CA GLU A 43 -23.10 9.85 -27.60
C GLU A 43 -22.91 9.70 -29.11
N ARG A 44 -23.93 10.00 -29.91
CA ARG A 44 -23.89 9.93 -31.38
C ARG A 44 -23.56 11.29 -32.01
N ASP A 45 -23.03 12.22 -31.22
CA ASP A 45 -22.68 13.58 -31.65
C ASP A 45 -23.80 14.27 -32.43
N HIS A 46 -25.02 14.21 -31.87
CA HIS A 46 -26.18 14.86 -32.45
C HIS A 46 -25.92 16.36 -32.72
N PRO A 47 -26.40 16.94 -33.83
CA PRO A 47 -26.05 18.33 -34.20
C PRO A 47 -26.48 19.38 -33.16
N GLU A 48 -27.50 19.08 -32.34
CA GLU A 48 -27.97 19.89 -31.23
C GLU A 48 -27.56 19.32 -29.85
N ALA A 49 -26.48 18.55 -29.76
CA ALA A 49 -26.08 17.86 -28.53
C ALA A 49 -25.85 18.80 -27.35
N ASP A 50 -25.24 19.96 -27.53
CA ASP A 50 -24.96 20.90 -26.42
C ASP A 50 -26.27 21.43 -25.81
N ALA A 51 -27.24 21.81 -26.65
CA ALA A 51 -28.55 22.26 -26.19
C ALA A 51 -29.35 21.15 -25.50
N ILE A 52 -29.24 19.91 -25.97
CA ILE A 52 -29.83 18.73 -25.31
C ILE A 52 -29.16 18.53 -23.94
N PHE A 53 -27.83 18.58 -23.89
CA PHE A 53 -27.05 18.35 -22.68
C PHE A 53 -27.38 19.36 -21.58
N GLU A 54 -27.36 20.66 -21.89
CA GLU A 54 -27.75 21.71 -20.94
C GLU A 54 -29.18 21.49 -20.39
N ARG A 55 -30.11 21.07 -21.24
CA ARG A 55 -31.50 20.85 -20.84
C ARG A 55 -31.66 19.60 -19.97
N LEU A 56 -30.87 18.56 -20.24
CA LEU A 56 -30.81 17.36 -19.39
C LEU A 56 -30.26 17.67 -18.00
N LEU A 57 -29.24 18.53 -17.89
CA LEU A 57 -28.69 18.97 -16.58
C LEU A 57 -29.67 19.83 -15.78
N LYS A 58 -30.58 20.53 -16.45
CA LYS A 58 -31.63 21.35 -15.81
C LYS A 58 -32.84 20.54 -15.32
N LEU A 59 -32.92 19.25 -15.64
CA LEU A 59 -33.96 18.38 -15.09
C LEU A 59 -33.84 18.32 -13.57
N ARG A 60 -34.98 18.39 -12.86
CA ARG A 60 -35.03 18.27 -11.40
C ARG A 60 -35.82 17.03 -11.01
N HIS A 61 -35.34 16.32 -10.00
CA HIS A 61 -35.99 15.10 -9.52
C HIS A 61 -37.39 15.36 -8.96
N GLU A 62 -37.63 16.54 -8.37
CA GLU A 62 -38.93 16.91 -7.79
C GLU A 62 -40.04 17.08 -8.85
N SER A 63 -39.69 17.61 -10.03
CA SER A 63 -40.65 17.85 -11.10
C SER A 63 -40.74 16.69 -12.09
N GLU A 64 -39.60 16.06 -12.40
CA GLU A 64 -39.48 15.05 -13.46
C GLU A 64 -38.70 13.81 -12.97
N PRO A 65 -39.18 13.10 -11.93
CA PRO A 65 -38.41 12.06 -11.25
C PRO A 65 -38.03 10.90 -12.17
N VAL A 66 -38.94 10.44 -13.03
CA VAL A 66 -38.74 9.31 -13.94
C VAL A 66 -37.65 9.63 -14.97
N MET A 67 -37.78 10.79 -15.63
CA MET A 67 -36.84 11.23 -16.65
C MET A 67 -35.47 11.52 -16.04
N HIS A 68 -35.42 12.30 -14.96
CA HIS A 68 -34.19 12.62 -14.23
C HIS A 68 -33.44 11.34 -13.83
N SER A 69 -34.12 10.39 -13.17
CA SER A 69 -33.47 9.16 -12.72
C SER A 69 -33.02 8.29 -13.89
N ALA A 70 -33.77 8.24 -14.99
CA ALA A 70 -33.37 7.50 -16.19
C ALA A 70 -32.09 8.06 -16.83
N VAL A 71 -31.98 9.39 -16.92
CA VAL A 71 -30.78 10.09 -17.45
C VAL A 71 -29.54 9.76 -16.63
N TRP A 72 -29.60 9.97 -15.31
CA TRP A 72 -28.45 9.74 -14.44
C TRP A 72 -28.06 8.27 -14.31
N ASN A 73 -29.04 7.35 -14.31
CA ASN A 73 -28.75 5.92 -14.35
C ASN A 73 -28.12 5.50 -15.69
N TYR A 74 -28.53 6.12 -16.81
CA TYR A 74 -27.89 5.88 -18.11
C TYR A 74 -26.42 6.33 -18.06
N TRP A 75 -26.14 7.56 -17.59
CA TRP A 75 -24.76 8.02 -17.43
C TRP A 75 -23.95 7.13 -16.49
N LYS A 76 -24.50 6.72 -15.34
CA LYS A 76 -23.83 5.77 -14.44
C LYS A 76 -23.48 4.46 -15.14
N SER A 77 -24.40 3.91 -15.93
CA SER A 77 -24.16 2.64 -16.66
C SER A 77 -23.06 2.75 -17.72
N ARG A 78 -22.80 3.97 -18.19
CA ARG A 78 -21.71 4.33 -19.11
C ARG A 78 -20.51 4.92 -18.40
N ARG A 79 -20.40 4.71 -17.08
CA ARG A 79 -19.30 5.20 -16.25
C ARG A 79 -19.07 6.71 -16.39
N PHE A 80 -20.13 7.47 -16.67
CA PHE A 80 -20.14 8.92 -16.83
C PHE A 80 -19.18 9.49 -17.88
N GLU A 81 -18.68 8.68 -18.82
CA GLU A 81 -17.66 9.10 -19.80
C GLU A 81 -18.12 10.29 -20.65
N GLU A 82 -19.33 10.20 -21.23
CA GLU A 82 -19.89 11.28 -22.07
C GLU A 82 -20.26 12.52 -21.24
N LEU A 83 -20.70 12.33 -19.98
CA LEU A 83 -21.02 13.42 -19.06
C LEU A 83 -19.77 14.28 -18.78
N LEU A 84 -18.62 13.65 -18.57
CA LEU A 84 -17.37 14.37 -18.32
C LEU A 84 -16.72 14.91 -19.57
N LYS A 85 -16.73 14.16 -20.67
CA LYS A 85 -16.20 14.63 -21.95
C LYS A 85 -16.80 15.99 -22.32
N ARG A 86 -18.09 16.19 -22.03
CA ARG A 86 -18.79 17.46 -22.24
C ARG A 86 -18.62 18.42 -21.06
N GLY A 87 -18.89 17.97 -19.84
CA GLY A 87 -18.87 18.81 -18.64
C GLY A 87 -17.48 19.26 -18.16
N GLN A 88 -16.40 18.73 -18.74
CA GLN A 88 -15.00 19.07 -18.44
C GLN A 88 -14.12 19.20 -19.69
N ALA A 89 -14.69 19.54 -20.85
CA ALA A 89 -14.01 19.47 -22.14
C ALA A 89 -12.66 20.23 -22.21
N SER A 90 -12.38 21.23 -21.35
CA SER A 90 -11.10 21.95 -21.31
C SER A 90 -10.81 22.74 -20.00
N GLY A 91 -11.44 22.41 -18.86
CA GLY A 91 -11.34 23.25 -17.65
C GLY A 91 -12.09 22.74 -16.40
N PRO A 92 -12.41 23.61 -15.42
CA PRO A 92 -13.23 23.25 -14.26
C PRO A 92 -14.62 22.76 -14.73
N MET A 93 -15.37 22.07 -13.86
CA MET A 93 -16.70 21.60 -14.25
C MET A 93 -17.58 22.75 -14.72
N GLU A 94 -18.35 22.48 -15.77
CA GLU A 94 -19.39 23.40 -16.22
C GLU A 94 -20.34 23.74 -15.05
N PRO A 95 -20.66 25.03 -14.81
CA PRO A 95 -21.50 25.44 -13.69
C PRO A 95 -22.86 24.75 -13.65
N GLU A 96 -23.44 24.45 -14.81
CA GLU A 96 -24.68 23.71 -14.97
C GLU A 96 -24.57 22.28 -14.43
N LEU A 97 -23.43 21.62 -14.61
CA LEU A 97 -23.19 20.28 -14.07
C LEU A 97 -23.08 20.32 -12.54
N VAL A 98 -22.33 21.30 -12.00
CA VAL A 98 -22.22 21.50 -10.55
C VAL A 98 -23.61 21.73 -9.93
N GLN A 99 -24.42 22.62 -10.51
CA GLN A 99 -25.79 22.87 -10.05
C GLN A 99 -26.71 21.65 -10.18
N ALA A 100 -26.47 20.77 -11.16
CA ALA A 100 -27.23 19.54 -11.30
C ALA A 100 -26.85 18.54 -10.19
N LEU A 101 -25.56 18.44 -9.86
CA LEU A 101 -25.04 17.59 -8.78
C LEU A 101 -25.48 18.08 -7.39
N GLU A 102 -25.42 19.39 -7.14
CA GLU A 102 -25.87 19.99 -5.87
C GLU A 102 -27.36 19.73 -5.60
N ALA A 103 -28.17 19.73 -6.65
CA ALA A 103 -29.61 19.50 -6.60
C ALA A 103 -30.00 18.02 -6.61
N MET A 104 -29.04 17.09 -6.58
CA MET A 104 -29.34 15.67 -6.45
C MET A 104 -30.19 15.42 -5.21
N PRO A 105 -31.20 14.54 -5.27
CA PRO A 105 -32.01 14.23 -4.10
C PRO A 105 -31.13 13.64 -2.99
N GLN A 106 -31.47 13.91 -1.73
CA GLN A 106 -30.77 13.38 -0.56
C GLN A 106 -31.16 11.92 -0.22
N SER A 107 -31.88 11.25 -1.11
CA SER A 107 -32.18 9.82 -0.98
C SER A 107 -30.92 8.96 -1.21
N ASP A 108 -30.95 7.71 -0.76
CA ASP A 108 -29.85 6.76 -0.96
C ASP A 108 -29.43 6.63 -2.43
N TRP A 109 -30.40 6.68 -3.36
CA TRP A 109 -30.11 6.66 -4.79
C TRP A 109 -29.30 7.89 -5.25
N GLY A 110 -29.74 9.10 -4.89
CA GLY A 110 -29.08 10.34 -5.31
C GLY A 110 -27.71 10.51 -4.65
N THR A 111 -27.62 10.20 -3.36
CA THR A 111 -26.34 10.19 -2.65
C THR A 111 -25.40 9.13 -3.21
N GLY A 112 -25.88 7.91 -3.45
CA GLY A 112 -25.08 6.85 -4.07
C GLY A 112 -24.55 7.22 -5.45
N LEU A 113 -25.30 8.01 -6.24
CA LEU A 113 -24.82 8.56 -7.52
C LEU A 113 -23.68 9.55 -7.33
N LEU A 114 -23.80 10.50 -6.40
CA LEU A 114 -22.75 11.47 -6.10
C LEU A 114 -21.45 10.77 -5.67
N PHE A 115 -21.53 9.79 -4.78
CA PHE A 115 -20.35 9.04 -4.34
C PHE A 115 -19.75 8.19 -5.46
N SER A 116 -20.59 7.56 -6.32
CA SER A 116 -20.09 6.82 -7.49
C SER A 116 -19.36 7.73 -8.47
N PHE A 117 -19.87 8.96 -8.65
CA PHE A 117 -19.27 9.94 -9.54
C PHE A 117 -17.95 10.47 -8.96
N TRP A 118 -17.95 10.85 -7.69
CA TRP A 118 -16.73 11.24 -6.98
C TRP A 118 -15.68 10.12 -7.00
N SER A 119 -16.03 8.88 -6.68
CA SER A 119 -15.03 7.82 -6.54
C SER A 119 -14.31 7.49 -7.83
N GLN A 120 -15.02 7.62 -8.96
CA GLN A 120 -14.48 7.31 -10.26
C GLN A 120 -13.48 8.37 -10.77
N PHE A 121 -13.70 9.63 -10.44
CA PHE A 121 -12.93 10.76 -11.01
C PHE A 121 -12.13 11.55 -9.99
N ASP A 122 -12.40 11.32 -8.71
CA ASP A 122 -11.64 11.87 -7.59
C ASP A 122 -11.59 13.41 -7.58
N LEU A 123 -12.71 14.03 -7.94
CA LEU A 123 -12.81 15.47 -8.15
C LEU A 123 -13.18 16.21 -6.86
N ASP A 124 -12.35 17.19 -6.48
CA ASP A 124 -12.51 17.98 -5.25
C ASP A 124 -13.83 18.77 -5.21
N GLU A 125 -14.32 19.23 -6.36
CA GLU A 125 -15.60 19.95 -6.47
C GLU A 125 -16.77 19.09 -5.99
N ILE A 126 -16.81 17.79 -6.36
CA ILE A 126 -17.85 16.87 -5.89
C ILE A 126 -17.66 16.57 -4.40
N ALA A 127 -16.41 16.40 -3.97
CA ALA A 127 -16.12 16.16 -2.55
C ALA A 127 -16.62 17.32 -1.68
N ALA A 128 -16.43 18.56 -2.13
CA ALA A 128 -16.94 19.76 -1.44
C ALA A 128 -18.47 19.77 -1.35
N ILE A 129 -19.19 19.35 -2.40
CA ILE A 129 -20.65 19.22 -2.36
C ILE A 129 -21.08 18.18 -1.32
N ILE A 130 -20.44 17.00 -1.31
CA ILE A 130 -20.73 15.93 -0.36
C ILE A 130 -20.49 16.39 1.08
N GLU A 131 -19.37 17.08 1.33
CA GLU A 131 -19.00 17.62 2.64
C GLU A 131 -19.95 18.73 3.10
N ALA A 132 -20.23 19.72 2.24
CA ALA A 132 -21.10 20.86 2.58
C ALA A 132 -22.52 20.42 2.92
N GLN A 133 -23.00 19.34 2.30
CA GLN A 133 -24.33 18.79 2.54
C GLN A 133 -24.36 17.70 3.62
N GLY A 134 -23.21 17.35 4.22
CA GLY A 134 -23.13 16.34 5.27
C GLY A 134 -23.60 14.95 4.83
N ARG A 135 -23.38 14.58 3.56
CA ARG A 135 -23.88 13.31 3.00
C ARG A 135 -23.00 12.13 3.42
N HIS A 136 -23.65 10.98 3.60
CA HIS A 136 -23.03 9.68 3.83
C HIS A 136 -23.37 8.71 2.71
N ALA A 137 -22.39 7.92 2.26
CA ALA A 137 -22.65 6.93 1.22
C ALA A 137 -23.58 5.81 1.76
N PRO A 138 -24.51 5.29 0.95
CA PRO A 138 -25.35 4.16 1.34
C PRO A 138 -24.54 2.86 1.56
N ALA A 139 -23.42 2.72 0.85
CA ALA A 139 -22.50 1.60 0.99
C ALA A 139 -21.38 1.99 1.95
N LEU A 140 -21.18 1.20 3.01
CA LEU A 140 -20.24 1.51 4.10
C LEU A 140 -18.80 1.64 3.60
N GLU A 141 -18.38 0.76 2.69
CA GLU A 141 -17.05 0.79 2.08
C GLU A 141 -16.81 2.07 1.26
N MET A 142 -17.86 2.64 0.65
CA MET A 142 -17.76 3.89 -0.10
C MET A 142 -17.68 5.10 0.83
N ASP A 143 -18.40 5.08 1.96
CA ASP A 143 -18.31 6.15 2.96
C ASP A 143 -16.96 6.13 3.68
N ALA A 144 -16.46 4.94 3.98
CA ALA A 144 -15.12 4.72 4.50
C ALA A 144 -14.05 5.19 3.50
N LEU A 145 -14.14 4.80 2.23
CA LEU A 145 -13.24 5.27 1.18
C LEU A 145 -13.20 6.80 1.12
N PHE A 146 -14.37 7.44 1.10
CA PHE A 146 -14.47 8.90 1.11
C PHE A 146 -13.80 9.51 2.33
N GLY A 147 -14.11 9.01 3.53
CA GLY A 147 -13.51 9.49 4.77
C GLY A 147 -11.99 9.36 4.78
N LEU A 148 -11.47 8.19 4.42
CA LEU A 148 -10.03 7.91 4.41
C LEU A 148 -9.28 8.76 3.39
N VAL A 149 -9.85 8.99 2.20
CA VAL A 149 -9.25 9.83 1.16
C VAL A 149 -9.26 11.31 1.55
N ARG A 150 -10.32 11.77 2.21
CA ARG A 150 -10.51 13.19 2.60
C ARG A 150 -9.94 13.54 3.97
N GLY A 151 -9.44 12.57 4.74
CA GLY A 151 -8.93 12.79 6.09
C GLY A 151 -10.00 12.81 7.19
N HIS A 152 -11.26 12.49 6.86
CA HIS A 152 -12.35 12.38 7.82
C HIS A 152 -12.40 10.98 8.43
N LEU A 153 -11.41 10.67 9.27
CA LEU A 153 -11.19 9.34 9.86
C LEU A 153 -12.42 8.76 10.58
N GLU A 154 -13.22 9.63 11.17
CA GLU A 154 -14.45 9.27 11.90
C GLU A 154 -15.45 8.49 11.05
N ARG A 155 -15.46 8.68 9.72
CA ARG A 155 -16.35 7.92 8.83
C ARG A 155 -16.01 6.43 8.79
N TYR A 156 -14.76 6.06 9.03
CA TYR A 156 -14.36 4.66 9.19
C TYR A 156 -14.39 4.22 10.65
N LEU A 157 -13.87 5.04 11.57
CA LEU A 157 -13.72 4.67 12.98
C LEU A 157 -15.06 4.39 13.68
N ASN A 158 -16.14 5.07 13.26
CA ASN A 158 -17.49 4.84 13.78
C ASN A 158 -18.14 3.55 13.25
N LEU A 159 -17.54 2.88 12.27
CA LEU A 159 -18.03 1.60 11.75
C LEU A 159 -17.56 0.46 12.66
N GLU A 160 -18.41 -0.55 12.84
CA GLU A 160 -18.01 -1.83 13.44
C GLU A 160 -17.40 -2.70 12.33
N ASP A 161 -16.07 -2.85 12.36
CA ASP A 161 -15.27 -3.55 11.35
C ASP A 161 -14.17 -4.35 12.07
N PRO A 162 -14.53 -5.46 12.74
CA PRO A 162 -13.60 -6.25 13.55
C PRO A 162 -12.66 -7.11 12.70
N ASP A 163 -13.05 -7.45 11.47
CA ASP A 163 -12.27 -8.24 10.51
C ASP A 163 -11.57 -7.39 9.45
N TYR A 164 -11.71 -6.06 9.54
CA TYR A 164 -11.16 -5.09 8.59
C TYR A 164 -11.68 -5.24 7.15
N SER A 165 -12.79 -5.97 6.94
CA SER A 165 -13.34 -6.26 5.62
C SER A 165 -13.90 -5.02 4.93
N ILE A 166 -14.41 -4.04 5.69
CA ILE A 166 -14.88 -2.76 5.13
C ILE A 166 -13.69 -1.96 4.63
N PHE A 167 -12.61 -1.89 5.42
CA PHE A 167 -11.37 -1.22 5.02
C PHE A 167 -10.78 -1.85 3.75
N GLU A 168 -10.69 -3.18 3.71
CA GLU A 168 -10.16 -3.92 2.56
C GLU A 168 -10.97 -3.61 1.28
N LYS A 169 -12.31 -3.64 1.35
CA LYS A 169 -13.16 -3.28 0.21
C LYS A 169 -12.97 -1.84 -0.23
N ALA A 170 -12.84 -0.91 0.72
CA ALA A 170 -12.54 0.50 0.42
C ALA A 170 -11.18 0.64 -0.30
N TRP A 171 -10.15 -0.07 0.17
CA TRP A 171 -8.82 -0.08 -0.45
C TRP A 171 -8.84 -0.65 -1.88
N LEU A 172 -9.55 -1.77 -2.08
CA LEU A 172 -9.70 -2.40 -3.39
C LEU A 172 -10.45 -1.51 -4.39
N ALA A 173 -11.45 -0.76 -3.92
CA ALA A 173 -12.21 0.19 -4.73
C ALA A 173 -11.43 1.47 -5.07
N ALA A 174 -10.39 1.81 -4.29
CA ALA A 174 -9.62 3.02 -4.46
C ALA A 174 -8.72 3.00 -5.71
N SER A 175 -8.64 4.13 -6.41
CA SER A 175 -7.63 4.39 -7.43
C SER A 175 -6.22 4.48 -6.83
N SER A 176 -5.17 4.41 -7.67
CA SER A 176 -3.79 4.52 -7.20
C SER A 176 -3.50 5.85 -6.47
N ALA A 177 -4.05 6.97 -6.97
CA ALA A 177 -3.93 8.28 -6.33
C ALA A 177 -4.67 8.32 -4.97
N GLN A 178 -5.86 7.72 -4.90
CA GLN A 178 -6.61 7.61 -3.65
C GLN A 178 -5.86 6.75 -2.63
N ARG A 179 -5.29 5.60 -3.03
CA ARG A 179 -4.46 4.73 -2.17
C ARG A 179 -3.26 5.46 -1.58
N GLN A 180 -2.61 6.33 -2.33
CA GLN A 180 -1.51 7.16 -1.82
C GLN A 180 -1.99 8.11 -0.71
N ARG A 181 -3.12 8.80 -0.92
CA ARG A 181 -3.71 9.68 0.12
C ARG A 181 -4.19 8.89 1.33
N ILE A 182 -4.80 7.72 1.15
CA ILE A 182 -5.20 6.83 2.25
C ILE A 182 -3.98 6.42 3.07
N SER A 183 -2.91 5.94 2.43
CA SER A 183 -1.66 5.55 3.11
C SER A 183 -1.13 6.70 3.97
N MET A 184 -1.04 7.90 3.40
CA MET A 184 -0.53 9.08 4.11
C MET A 184 -1.45 9.49 5.27
N THR A 185 -2.76 9.41 5.07
CA THR A 185 -3.76 9.76 6.09
C THR A 185 -3.73 8.77 7.25
N VAL A 186 -3.67 7.46 6.96
CA VAL A 186 -3.67 6.41 7.99
C VAL A 186 -2.38 6.43 8.80
N LEU A 187 -1.22 6.46 8.14
CA LEU A 187 0.07 6.44 8.84
C LEU A 187 0.30 7.67 9.71
N ASN A 188 -0.28 8.83 9.35
CA ASN A 188 -0.22 10.06 10.14
C ASN A 188 -1.30 10.15 11.24
N SER A 189 -2.32 9.30 11.21
CA SER A 189 -3.47 9.39 12.13
C SER A 189 -3.14 9.09 13.58
N GLN A 190 -2.06 8.32 13.83
CA GLN A 190 -1.73 7.72 15.13
C GLN A 190 -2.88 6.88 15.74
N GLN A 191 -3.85 6.45 14.94
CA GLN A 191 -4.99 5.64 15.39
C GLN A 191 -4.66 4.15 15.23
N PRO A 192 -4.50 3.38 16.33
CA PRO A 192 -4.04 1.99 16.24
C PRO A 192 -4.92 1.10 15.37
N ARG A 193 -6.26 1.25 15.49
CA ARG A 193 -7.23 0.48 14.72
C ARG A 193 -7.12 0.72 13.21
N LEU A 194 -6.85 1.96 12.81
CA LEU A 194 -6.69 2.31 11.40
C LEU A 194 -5.39 1.75 10.83
N ILE A 195 -4.29 1.84 11.59
CA ILE A 195 -3.00 1.30 11.17
C ILE A 195 -3.08 -0.23 11.05
N ALA A 196 -3.76 -0.90 11.99
CA ALA A 196 -3.99 -2.35 11.92
C ALA A 196 -4.84 -2.76 10.70
N ALA A 197 -5.93 -2.03 10.42
CA ALA A 197 -6.76 -2.27 9.23
C ALA A 197 -5.96 -2.09 7.93
N TYR A 198 -5.09 -1.07 7.90
CA TYR A 198 -4.21 -0.81 6.76
C TYR A 198 -3.13 -1.88 6.57
N ASP A 199 -2.43 -2.30 7.64
CA ASP A 199 -1.43 -3.39 7.57
C ASP A 199 -2.08 -4.69 7.07
N GLN A 200 -3.31 -4.99 7.50
CA GLN A 200 -4.04 -6.17 7.04
C GLN A 200 -4.42 -6.08 5.55
N ALA A 201 -4.94 -4.94 5.10
CA ALA A 201 -5.41 -4.78 3.72
C ALA A 201 -4.27 -4.66 2.70
N VAL A 202 -3.10 -4.18 3.12
CA VAL A 202 -2.01 -3.77 2.22
C VAL A 202 -0.75 -4.64 2.41
N ARG A 203 -0.83 -5.72 3.21
CA ARG A 203 0.27 -6.54 3.72
C ARG A 203 1.42 -6.85 2.74
N ASP A 204 1.13 -7.05 1.46
CA ASP A 204 2.11 -7.38 0.42
C ASP A 204 2.48 -6.19 -0.50
N GLU A 205 1.77 -5.07 -0.40
CA GLU A 205 1.90 -3.89 -1.29
C GLU A 205 2.68 -2.72 -0.65
N HIS A 206 2.82 -2.64 0.67
CA HIS A 206 3.51 -1.52 1.35
C HIS A 206 4.91 -1.87 1.87
N ASP A 207 5.73 -0.83 2.09
CA ASP A 207 6.99 -0.96 2.85
C ASP A 207 6.67 -1.26 4.33
N PRO A 208 7.10 -2.41 4.88
CA PRO A 208 6.89 -2.76 6.30
C PRO A 208 7.44 -1.71 7.27
N ARG A 209 8.47 -0.95 6.87
CA ARG A 209 9.09 0.08 7.72
C ARG A 209 8.13 1.21 8.06
N LEU A 210 7.32 1.66 7.12
CA LEU A 210 6.38 2.76 7.34
C LEU A 210 5.32 2.41 8.38
N VAL A 211 4.82 1.18 8.35
CA VAL A 211 3.86 0.69 9.34
C VAL A 211 4.51 0.49 10.71
N ILE A 212 5.75 -0.02 10.76
CA ILE A 212 6.52 -0.12 12.01
C ILE A 212 6.68 1.26 12.65
N GLU A 213 7.07 2.28 11.89
CA GLU A 213 7.20 3.66 12.39
C GLU A 213 5.84 4.21 12.87
N ALA A 214 4.75 3.94 12.14
CA ALA A 214 3.41 4.34 12.57
C ALA A 214 3.01 3.67 13.90
N PHE A 215 3.30 2.38 14.08
CA PHE A 215 3.05 1.67 15.35
C PHE A 215 3.93 2.19 16.50
N LYS A 216 5.19 2.57 16.23
CA LYS A 216 6.05 3.22 17.21
C LYS A 216 5.44 4.55 17.66
N LEU A 217 4.93 5.36 16.73
CA LEU A 217 4.32 6.65 17.02
C LEU A 217 3.00 6.53 17.79
N CYS A 218 2.15 5.55 17.48
CA CYS A 218 0.88 5.35 18.18
C CYS A 218 1.03 4.63 19.53
N GLY A 219 2.20 4.06 19.82
CA GLY A 219 2.46 3.31 21.06
C GLY A 219 1.74 1.96 21.14
N ASP A 220 1.32 1.38 20.02
CA ASP A 220 0.72 0.04 19.99
C ASP A 220 1.82 -1.03 19.94
N HIS A 221 2.33 -1.35 21.12
CA HIS A 221 3.40 -2.33 21.27
C HIS A 221 2.95 -3.78 21.03
N ASP A 222 1.66 -4.09 21.16
CA ASP A 222 1.15 -5.44 20.87
C ASP A 222 1.14 -5.70 19.36
N ALA A 223 0.69 -4.73 18.57
CA ALA A 223 0.74 -4.79 17.11
C ALA A 223 2.18 -4.73 16.57
N LEU A 224 3.03 -3.88 17.16
CA LEU A 224 4.45 -3.82 16.85
C LEU A 224 5.16 -5.17 17.08
N PHE A 225 4.77 -5.90 18.14
CA PHE A 225 5.29 -7.23 18.40
C PHE A 225 4.82 -8.26 17.37
N ASP A 226 3.53 -8.26 17.03
CA ASP A 226 3.00 -9.18 16.02
C ASP A 226 3.68 -8.96 14.66
N ARG A 227 4.03 -7.71 14.36
CA ARG A 227 4.70 -7.39 13.11
C ARG A 227 6.13 -7.90 12.99
N LEU A 228 6.75 -8.35 14.09
CA LEU A 228 8.02 -9.09 14.03
C LEU A 228 7.91 -10.34 13.15
N GLN A 229 6.71 -10.93 13.04
CA GLN A 229 6.46 -12.05 12.15
C GLN A 229 6.65 -11.62 10.68
N GLY A 230 7.51 -12.35 9.96
CA GLY A 230 7.87 -12.08 8.58
C GLY A 230 8.99 -11.05 8.37
N LEU A 231 9.44 -10.35 9.42
CA LEU A 231 10.60 -9.45 9.33
C LEU A 231 11.91 -10.23 9.33
N ALA A 232 12.90 -9.68 8.65
CA ALA A 232 14.28 -10.10 8.84
C ALA A 232 14.76 -9.70 10.25
N PHE A 233 15.67 -10.50 10.80
CA PHE A 233 16.12 -10.36 12.18
C PHE A 233 16.78 -9.01 12.46
N ASN A 234 17.48 -8.44 11.48
CA ASN A 234 17.98 -7.06 11.56
C ASN A 234 16.87 -6.03 11.81
N GLY A 235 15.74 -6.13 11.11
CA GLY A 235 14.57 -5.27 11.34
C GLY A 235 13.93 -5.51 12.71
N ALA A 236 13.92 -6.76 13.19
CA ALA A 236 13.46 -7.07 14.54
C ALA A 236 14.38 -6.44 15.61
N LEU A 237 15.69 -6.39 15.39
CA LEU A 237 16.63 -5.71 16.28
C LEU A 237 16.39 -4.20 16.36
N GLU A 238 16.01 -3.55 15.25
CA GLU A 238 15.63 -2.12 15.26
C GLU A 238 14.39 -1.86 16.15
N VAL A 239 13.41 -2.77 16.12
CA VAL A 239 12.23 -2.70 16.98
C VAL A 239 12.59 -2.93 18.45
N ILE A 240 13.49 -3.87 18.72
CA ILE A 240 13.95 -4.16 20.09
C ILE A 240 14.80 -3.03 20.64
N ALA A 241 15.64 -2.40 19.83
CA ALA A 241 16.38 -1.20 20.18
C ALA A 241 15.41 -0.08 20.60
N PHE A 242 14.35 0.14 19.82
CA PHE A 242 13.29 1.08 20.17
C PHE A 242 12.63 0.75 21.53
N TRP A 243 12.33 -0.52 21.82
CA TRP A 243 11.82 -0.90 23.15
C TRP A 243 12.83 -0.73 24.28
N ALA A 244 14.13 -0.92 23.99
CA ALA A 244 15.20 -0.72 24.96
C ALA A 244 15.35 0.76 25.34
N GLU A 245 15.14 1.68 24.39
CA GLU A 245 15.24 3.13 24.53
C GLU A 245 13.95 3.76 25.10
N SER A 246 12.80 3.44 24.52
CA SER A 246 11.50 4.04 24.91
C SER A 246 10.93 3.48 26.22
N GLY A 247 11.31 2.26 26.59
CA GLY A 247 10.74 1.55 27.74
C GLY A 247 9.32 1.00 27.52
N GLY A 248 8.72 1.20 26.34
CA GLY A 248 7.39 0.70 26.01
C GLY A 248 7.32 -0.84 25.95
N ARG A 249 6.18 -1.42 26.32
CA ARG A 249 5.96 -2.88 26.34
C ARG A 249 4.58 -3.29 25.82
N PRO A 250 4.46 -4.46 25.17
CA PRO A 250 3.16 -5.07 24.87
C PRO A 250 2.30 -5.22 26.13
N LYS A 251 0.97 -5.13 26.01
CA LYS A 251 0.05 -5.32 27.15
C LYS A 251 -0.13 -6.80 27.46
N ALA A 252 -0.05 -7.68 26.45
CA ALA A 252 -0.18 -9.10 26.67
C ALA A 252 1.01 -9.64 27.49
N PRO A 253 0.78 -10.35 28.62
CA PRO A 253 1.85 -10.72 29.55
C PRO A 253 2.89 -11.66 28.93
N ALA A 254 2.46 -12.56 28.04
CA ALA A 254 3.37 -13.45 27.32
C ALA A 254 4.31 -12.67 26.39
N LYS A 255 3.77 -11.73 25.59
CA LYS A 255 4.55 -10.83 24.72
C LYS A 255 5.48 -9.94 25.54
N ALA A 256 4.99 -9.34 26.62
CA ALA A 256 5.77 -8.49 27.51
C ALA A 256 7.00 -9.22 28.09
N SER A 257 6.81 -10.46 28.57
CA SER A 257 7.91 -11.29 29.09
C SER A 257 8.97 -11.57 28.02
N VAL A 258 8.56 -11.87 26.79
CA VAL A 258 9.50 -12.10 25.67
C VAL A 258 10.24 -10.81 25.33
N VAL A 259 9.55 -9.67 25.25
CA VAL A 259 10.19 -8.37 24.98
C VAL A 259 11.20 -8.01 26.06
N GLU A 260 10.90 -8.21 27.35
CA GLU A 260 11.87 -7.93 28.42
C GLU A 260 13.13 -8.79 28.30
N GLN A 261 12.98 -10.08 28.02
CA GLN A 261 14.11 -10.98 27.81
C GLN A 261 14.93 -10.56 26.57
N ALA A 262 14.25 -10.20 25.47
CA ALA A 262 14.89 -9.75 24.24
C ALA A 262 15.65 -8.43 24.44
N VAL A 263 15.06 -7.46 25.16
CA VAL A 263 15.72 -6.19 25.52
C VAL A 263 16.93 -6.43 26.41
N GLY A 264 16.85 -7.35 27.37
CA GLY A 264 17.99 -7.76 28.21
C GLY A 264 19.15 -8.30 27.37
N LEU A 265 18.85 -9.26 26.49
CA LEU A 265 19.85 -9.83 25.57
C LEU A 265 20.42 -8.78 24.61
N TYR A 266 19.59 -7.87 24.11
CA TYR A 266 20.02 -6.79 23.22
C TYR A 266 21.03 -5.86 23.88
N ARG A 267 20.81 -5.47 25.14
CA ARG A 267 21.75 -4.62 25.89
C ARG A 267 23.10 -5.31 26.06
N GLU A 268 23.10 -6.61 26.34
CA GLU A 268 24.34 -7.39 26.41
C GLU A 268 25.06 -7.49 25.05
N VAL A 269 24.32 -7.60 23.93
CA VAL A 269 24.90 -7.53 22.58
C VAL A 269 25.55 -6.17 22.35
N ALA A 270 24.87 -5.08 22.72
CA ALA A 270 25.37 -3.72 22.54
C ALA A 270 26.68 -3.47 23.31
N GLU A 271 26.84 -4.04 24.51
CA GLU A 271 28.07 -3.99 25.30
C GLU A 271 29.23 -4.82 24.69
N LEU A 272 28.90 -5.86 23.91
CA LEU A 272 29.89 -6.73 23.25
C LEU A 272 30.33 -6.21 21.88
N LEU A 273 29.59 -5.27 21.30
CA LEU A 273 30.02 -4.60 20.08
C LEU A 273 31.23 -3.73 20.41
N PRO A 274 32.31 -3.77 19.61
CA PRO A 274 33.47 -2.92 19.84
C PRO A 274 33.01 -1.46 19.90
N GLU A 275 33.48 -0.73 20.93
CA GLU A 275 33.26 0.72 21.04
C GLU A 275 33.48 1.36 19.67
N SER A 276 32.53 2.20 19.27
CA SER A 276 32.50 2.99 18.05
C SER A 276 33.90 3.22 17.51
N ARG A 277 34.17 2.71 16.30
CA ARG A 277 35.45 2.87 15.61
C ARG A 277 35.99 4.29 15.82
N PRO A 278 37.32 4.46 16.00
CA PRO A 278 37.92 5.79 16.19
C PRO A 278 37.30 6.76 15.19
N SER A 279 36.81 7.89 15.72
CA SER A 279 36.08 8.92 14.97
C SER A 279 36.65 9.04 13.57
N THR A 280 35.79 8.87 12.57
CA THR A 280 36.12 9.02 11.15
C THR A 280 37.09 10.18 10.96
N PRO A 281 38.25 10.00 10.29
CA PRO A 281 39.27 11.04 10.18
C PRO A 281 38.65 12.37 9.75
N SER A 282 39.06 13.49 10.35
CA SER A 282 38.50 14.80 10.04
C SER A 282 38.52 15.06 8.52
N GLY A 283 37.35 15.36 7.95
CA GLY A 283 37.20 15.57 6.50
C GLY A 283 36.74 14.35 5.72
N THR A 284 36.53 13.19 6.36
CA THR A 284 35.85 12.05 5.75
C THR A 284 34.34 12.21 5.82
N ARG A 285 33.64 11.80 4.76
CA ARG A 285 32.20 11.87 4.63
C ARG A 285 31.66 10.49 4.30
N GLU A 286 30.52 10.14 4.90
CA GLU A 286 29.81 8.90 4.59
C GLU A 286 29.33 8.95 3.12
N ILE A 287 29.59 7.89 2.37
CA ILE A 287 29.48 7.89 0.91
C ILE A 287 28.02 7.91 0.45
N PHE A 288 27.13 7.23 1.17
CA PHE A 288 25.70 7.21 0.85
C PHE A 288 25.05 8.55 1.20
N ALA A 289 25.41 9.17 2.34
CA ALA A 289 24.98 10.51 2.70
C ALA A 289 25.42 11.54 1.67
N PHE A 290 26.66 11.43 1.18
CA PHE A 290 27.15 12.26 0.08
C PHE A 290 26.32 12.08 -1.21
N TRP A 291 26.00 10.85 -1.60
CA TRP A 291 25.18 10.58 -2.78
C TRP A 291 23.74 11.09 -2.62
N MET A 292 23.10 10.84 -1.48
CA MET A 292 21.73 11.28 -1.22
C MET A 292 21.59 12.81 -1.26
N GLU A 293 22.59 13.54 -0.74
CA GLU A 293 22.58 15.01 -0.81
C GLU A 293 22.82 15.54 -2.24
N ARG A 294 23.60 14.82 -3.05
CA ARG A 294 23.91 15.20 -4.44
C ARG A 294 22.75 14.92 -5.39
N TYR A 295 22.08 13.77 -5.24
CA TYR A 295 21.06 13.25 -6.17
C TYR A 295 19.65 13.48 -5.65
N GLN A 296 19.27 14.74 -5.46
CA GLN A 296 17.94 15.12 -4.97
C GLN A 296 16.86 15.07 -6.06
N THR A 297 17.24 15.16 -7.33
CA THR A 297 16.33 15.28 -8.48
C THR A 297 16.53 14.16 -9.48
N ASP A 298 15.47 13.77 -10.17
CA ASP A 298 15.49 12.68 -11.15
C ASP A 298 16.37 13.05 -12.37
N GLU A 299 16.44 14.33 -12.72
CA GLU A 299 17.30 14.85 -13.77
C GLU A 299 18.78 14.66 -13.44
N SER A 300 19.18 14.95 -12.19
CA SER A 300 20.56 14.78 -11.73
C SER A 300 21.00 13.32 -11.73
N ILE A 301 20.07 12.41 -11.44
CA ILE A 301 20.28 10.97 -11.50
C ILE A 301 20.51 10.55 -12.95
N LEU A 302 19.59 10.90 -13.86
CA LEU A 302 19.67 10.50 -15.27
C LEU A 302 20.93 11.01 -15.96
N GLN A 303 21.38 12.23 -15.62
CA GLN A 303 22.61 12.80 -16.15
C GLN A 303 23.84 11.97 -15.75
N ASP A 304 23.97 11.61 -14.47
CA ASP A 304 25.18 10.98 -13.95
C ASP A 304 25.21 9.45 -14.16
N LEU A 305 24.10 8.82 -14.59
CA LEU A 305 24.09 7.40 -15.00
C LEU A 305 25.05 7.11 -16.17
N SER A 306 25.32 8.10 -17.01
CA SER A 306 26.25 8.00 -18.15
C SER A 306 27.61 8.65 -17.88
N CYS A 307 27.88 9.07 -16.63
CA CYS A 307 29.12 9.77 -16.28
C CYS A 307 30.35 8.86 -16.46
N PRO A 308 31.51 9.36 -16.92
CA PRO A 308 32.74 8.56 -16.99
C PRO A 308 33.24 8.10 -15.61
N ASP A 309 32.92 8.83 -14.54
CA ASP A 309 33.34 8.50 -13.16
C ASP A 309 32.48 7.37 -12.56
N PRO A 310 33.08 6.20 -12.21
CA PRO A 310 32.35 5.08 -11.64
C PRO A 310 31.69 5.38 -10.28
N PHE A 311 32.22 6.32 -9.49
CA PHE A 311 31.61 6.70 -8.21
C PHE A 311 30.39 7.59 -8.38
N GLN A 312 30.37 8.44 -9.42
CA GLN A 312 29.18 9.22 -9.77
C GLN A 312 28.10 8.32 -10.35
N ARG A 313 28.48 7.40 -11.26
CA ARG A 313 27.53 6.37 -11.74
C ARG A 313 26.98 5.52 -10.60
N ALA A 314 27.83 5.10 -9.65
CA ALA A 314 27.38 4.34 -8.48
C ALA A 314 26.39 5.11 -7.61
N GLY A 315 26.62 6.39 -7.36
CA GLY A 315 25.68 7.24 -6.61
C GLY A 315 24.36 7.48 -7.34
N ALA A 316 24.43 7.75 -8.65
CA ALA A 316 23.24 7.88 -9.50
C ALA A 316 22.45 6.56 -9.56
N LEU A 317 23.13 5.42 -9.67
CA LEU A 317 22.52 4.09 -9.60
C LEU A 317 21.87 3.84 -8.25
N TYR A 318 22.57 4.11 -7.14
CA TYR A 318 22.04 3.95 -5.79
C TYR A 318 20.74 4.74 -5.59
N CYS A 319 20.74 6.02 -5.93
CA CYS A 319 19.58 6.89 -5.76
C CYS A 319 18.47 6.57 -6.77
N GLY A 320 18.82 6.28 -8.02
CA GLY A 320 17.87 5.89 -9.06
C GLY A 320 17.19 4.54 -8.78
N LEU A 321 17.90 3.60 -8.16
CA LEU A 321 17.33 2.32 -7.73
C LEU A 321 16.32 2.48 -6.61
N GLN A 322 16.62 3.32 -5.61
CA GLN A 322 15.67 3.64 -4.53
C GLN A 322 14.40 4.33 -5.06
N ARG A 323 14.50 5.05 -6.18
CA ARG A 323 13.36 5.72 -6.83
C ARG A 323 12.67 4.88 -7.91
N GLY A 324 13.08 3.63 -8.11
CA GLY A 324 12.49 2.74 -9.13
C GLY A 324 12.76 3.17 -10.58
N MET A 325 13.75 4.03 -10.83
CA MET A 325 14.06 4.58 -12.15
C MET A 325 14.91 3.63 -13.01
N ILE A 326 15.54 2.62 -12.39
CA ILE A 326 16.47 1.71 -13.06
C ILE A 326 15.79 0.36 -13.33
N PRO A 327 15.68 -0.08 -14.59
CA PRO A 327 15.09 -1.37 -14.93
C PRO A 327 15.86 -2.56 -14.34
N THR A 328 15.16 -3.63 -13.98
CA THR A 328 15.74 -4.88 -13.44
C THR A 328 16.75 -5.53 -14.38
N SER A 329 16.57 -5.40 -15.70
CA SER A 329 17.54 -5.87 -16.70
C SER A 329 18.89 -5.16 -16.57
N ARG A 330 18.87 -3.86 -16.29
CA ARG A 330 20.07 -3.05 -16.11
C ARG A 330 20.78 -3.37 -14.80
N ILE A 331 20.01 -3.65 -13.74
CA ILE A 331 20.55 -4.13 -12.45
C ILE A 331 21.35 -5.42 -12.64
N ARG A 332 20.79 -6.39 -13.38
CA ARG A 332 21.47 -7.67 -13.67
C ARG A 332 22.74 -7.47 -14.50
N GLU A 333 22.67 -6.63 -15.52
CA GLU A 333 23.83 -6.30 -16.35
C GLU A 333 24.97 -5.69 -15.51
N ILE A 334 24.67 -4.74 -14.64
CA ILE A 334 25.65 -4.08 -13.76
C ILE A 334 26.22 -5.07 -12.74
N SER A 335 25.40 -5.96 -12.21
CA SER A 335 25.85 -7.00 -11.27
C SER A 335 26.94 -7.90 -11.87
N VAL A 336 26.92 -8.11 -13.20
CA VAL A 336 27.92 -8.92 -13.91
C VAL A 336 29.08 -8.06 -14.45
N ASN A 337 28.76 -6.97 -15.13
CA ASN A 337 29.70 -6.20 -15.97
C ASN A 337 30.09 -4.82 -15.42
N GLY A 338 29.43 -4.34 -14.35
CA GLY A 338 29.70 -3.04 -13.75
C GLY A 338 31.08 -2.94 -13.08
N THR A 339 31.51 -1.73 -12.78
CA THR A 339 32.70 -1.51 -11.95
C THR A 339 32.39 -1.80 -10.47
N TRP A 340 33.43 -1.97 -9.65
CA TRP A 340 33.23 -2.32 -8.24
C TRP A 340 32.37 -1.31 -7.45
N PRO A 341 32.43 0.04 -7.65
CA PRO A 341 31.54 0.96 -6.94
C PRO A 341 30.07 0.80 -7.40
N GLU A 342 29.84 0.53 -8.68
CA GLU A 342 28.51 0.31 -9.24
C GLU A 342 27.90 -0.99 -8.70
N LYS A 343 28.72 -2.04 -8.60
CA LYS A 343 28.34 -3.30 -7.96
C LYS A 343 28.08 -3.13 -6.47
N LEU A 344 28.88 -2.33 -5.74
CA LEU A 344 28.63 -1.99 -4.34
C LEU A 344 27.23 -1.37 -4.17
N ALA A 345 26.92 -0.37 -4.99
CA ALA A 345 25.64 0.34 -4.95
C ALA A 345 24.45 -0.60 -5.21
N VAL A 346 24.58 -1.51 -6.18
CA VAL A 346 23.55 -2.52 -6.48
C VAL A 346 23.44 -3.56 -5.34
N HIS A 347 24.56 -4.07 -4.84
CA HIS A 347 24.60 -5.09 -3.79
C HIS A 347 24.10 -4.62 -2.43
N TYR A 348 24.26 -3.34 -2.11
CA TYR A 348 23.73 -2.78 -0.88
C TYR A 348 22.19 -2.84 -0.85
N LEU A 349 21.56 -2.69 -2.01
CA LEU A 349 20.10 -2.68 -2.15
C LEU A 349 19.52 -4.08 -2.44
N PHE A 350 20.29 -5.00 -3.03
CA PHE A 350 19.84 -6.36 -3.41
C PHE A 350 20.87 -7.44 -3.03
N SER A 351 20.44 -8.49 -2.32
CA SER A 351 21.33 -9.56 -1.82
C SER A 351 21.89 -10.49 -2.93
N ALA A 352 23.22 -10.54 -2.96
CA ALA A 352 24.16 -11.54 -3.51
C ALA A 352 24.22 -11.88 -5.02
N PRO A 353 25.43 -12.16 -5.57
CA PRO A 353 25.70 -12.30 -7.01
C PRO A 353 25.51 -13.72 -7.55
N GLU A 354 25.14 -13.81 -8.83
CA GLU A 354 25.24 -15.05 -9.63
C GLU A 354 26.72 -15.46 -9.84
N SER A 355 26.96 -16.76 -9.97
CA SER A 355 28.24 -17.46 -10.09
C SER A 355 29.13 -17.07 -11.30
N GLY A 356 28.76 -16.03 -12.05
CA GLY A 356 29.38 -15.63 -13.32
C GLY A 356 30.13 -14.29 -13.31
N ALA A 357 30.33 -13.66 -12.16
CA ALA A 357 31.02 -12.37 -12.08
C ALA A 357 32.48 -12.46 -12.58
N ARG A 358 32.91 -11.50 -13.39
CA ARG A 358 34.32 -11.37 -13.81
C ARG A 358 35.22 -11.15 -12.59
N THR A 359 36.44 -11.69 -12.64
CA THR A 359 37.45 -11.55 -11.59
C THR A 359 37.76 -10.08 -11.31
N GLU A 360 37.48 -9.66 -10.07
CA GLU A 360 37.85 -8.34 -9.56
C GLU A 360 39.03 -8.46 -8.59
N HIS A 361 39.78 -7.37 -8.42
CA HIS A 361 40.83 -7.26 -7.39
C HIS A 361 40.28 -6.91 -5.99
N VAL A 362 38.96 -6.71 -5.88
CA VAL A 362 38.26 -6.45 -4.62
C VAL A 362 37.66 -7.76 -4.12
N LEU A 363 38.07 -8.18 -2.92
CA LEU A 363 37.43 -9.26 -2.20
C LEU A 363 36.13 -8.75 -1.57
N TRP A 364 35.01 -9.07 -2.20
CA TRP A 364 33.70 -8.93 -1.60
C TRP A 364 33.57 -9.94 -0.47
N LEU A 365 33.66 -9.49 0.78
CA LEU A 365 33.22 -10.31 1.90
C LEU A 365 31.70 -10.47 1.72
N ARG A 366 31.24 -11.64 1.28
CA ARG A 366 29.80 -11.87 1.13
C ARG A 366 29.18 -11.73 2.52
N PRO A 367 28.01 -11.06 2.65
CA PRO A 367 27.24 -11.12 3.89
C PRO A 367 26.99 -12.58 4.33
N GLN A 368 26.89 -13.51 3.38
CA GLN A 368 26.69 -14.94 3.68
C GLN A 368 27.94 -15.66 4.20
N ASP A 369 29.15 -15.11 4.03
CA ASP A 369 30.38 -15.74 4.52
C ASP A 369 30.66 -15.41 5.99
N ASN A 370 29.98 -14.40 6.54
CA ASN A 370 30.00 -14.08 7.97
C ASN A 370 28.75 -14.66 8.64
N VAL A 371 28.95 -15.60 9.55
CA VAL A 371 27.89 -16.25 10.34
C VAL A 371 26.91 -15.23 10.95
N VAL A 372 27.41 -14.08 11.41
CA VAL A 372 26.62 -12.99 11.97
C VAL A 372 25.65 -12.39 10.94
N ALA A 373 26.10 -12.15 9.72
CA ALA A 373 25.26 -11.57 8.68
C ALA A 373 24.24 -12.59 8.14
N GLY A 374 24.56 -13.88 8.15
CA GLY A 374 23.58 -14.96 7.97
C GLY A 374 22.45 -14.87 9.01
N ILE A 375 22.79 -14.79 10.30
CA ILE A 375 21.82 -14.65 11.40
C ILE A 375 20.95 -13.39 11.24
N LEU A 376 21.56 -12.24 10.93
CA LEU A 376 20.84 -10.97 10.75
C LEU A 376 19.85 -10.97 9.57
N SER A 377 20.09 -11.79 8.56
CA SER A 377 19.23 -11.90 7.38
C SER A 377 18.07 -12.92 7.52
N MET A 378 18.06 -13.72 8.59
CA MET A 378 17.02 -14.72 8.82
C MET A 378 15.67 -14.05 9.05
N ARG A 379 14.62 -14.56 8.39
CA ARG A 379 13.24 -14.09 8.59
C ARG A 379 12.62 -14.79 9.79
N LEU A 380 11.94 -14.03 10.63
CA LEU A 380 11.15 -14.57 11.73
C LEU A 380 9.81 -15.12 11.21
N PRO A 381 9.31 -16.25 11.74
CA PRO A 381 9.97 -17.11 12.72
C PRO A 381 10.93 -18.15 12.11
N GLY A 382 11.05 -18.22 10.79
CA GLY A 382 11.79 -19.31 10.11
C GLY A 382 11.06 -20.64 10.20
N THR A 383 11.77 -21.75 10.01
CA THR A 383 11.21 -23.11 10.17
C THR A 383 11.56 -23.74 11.52
N LEU A 384 10.82 -24.78 11.91
CA LEU A 384 11.12 -25.57 13.12
C LEU A 384 12.49 -26.24 13.02
N GLU A 385 12.82 -26.86 11.89
CA GLU A 385 14.14 -27.47 11.65
C GLU A 385 15.29 -26.47 11.78
N GLU A 386 15.12 -25.25 11.24
CA GLU A 386 16.10 -24.18 11.38
C GLU A 386 16.26 -23.77 12.85
N SER A 387 15.16 -23.61 13.58
CA SER A 387 15.17 -23.28 15.00
C SER A 387 15.87 -24.37 15.85
N SER A 388 15.57 -25.66 15.61
CA SER A 388 16.22 -26.78 16.32
C SER A 388 17.73 -26.81 16.06
N ARG A 389 18.15 -26.66 14.78
CA ARG A 389 19.57 -26.59 14.43
C ARG A 389 20.29 -25.41 15.08
N LEU A 390 19.62 -24.25 15.21
CA LEU A 390 20.19 -23.07 15.88
C LEU A 390 20.29 -23.28 17.40
N ALA A 391 19.29 -23.93 18.02
CA ALA A 391 19.33 -24.30 19.43
C ALA A 391 20.48 -25.27 19.74
N ASP A 392 20.69 -26.29 18.89
CA ASP A 392 21.82 -27.22 19.01
C ASP A 392 23.16 -26.49 18.90
N ARG A 393 23.29 -25.51 17.99
CA ARG A 393 24.49 -24.68 17.89
C ARG A 393 24.74 -23.87 19.17
N ILE A 394 23.71 -23.34 19.82
CA ILE A 394 23.85 -22.64 21.11
C ILE A 394 24.34 -23.60 22.21
N ASN A 395 23.78 -24.81 22.25
CA ASN A 395 24.14 -25.81 23.25
C ASN A 395 25.59 -26.30 23.08
N ASN A 396 25.97 -26.64 21.85
CA ASN A 396 27.32 -27.12 21.52
C ASN A 396 28.40 -26.03 21.68
N ALA A 397 28.07 -24.76 21.45
CA ALA A 397 28.99 -23.63 21.69
C ALA A 397 29.26 -23.34 23.18
N SER A 398 28.55 -24.00 24.11
CA SER A 398 28.78 -23.85 25.55
C SER A 398 30.06 -24.51 26.06
N ALA A 399 30.66 -25.41 25.29
CA ALA A 399 31.88 -26.11 25.66
C ALA A 399 33.17 -25.30 25.45
N LEU A 400 33.13 -24.20 24.70
CA LEU A 400 34.28 -23.36 24.36
C LEU A 400 34.02 -21.94 24.92
N GLY A 401 34.58 -21.65 26.10
CA GLY A 401 34.23 -20.47 26.89
C GLY A 401 34.27 -19.11 26.15
N GLY A 402 33.38 -18.20 26.57
CA GLY A 402 33.52 -16.75 26.39
C GLY A 402 32.55 -16.08 25.41
N LYS A 403 31.56 -15.36 25.97
CA LYS A 403 30.88 -14.13 25.48
C LYS A 403 31.11 -13.72 24.01
N SER A 404 30.67 -14.52 23.04
CA SER A 404 30.65 -14.08 21.63
C SER A 404 29.33 -13.35 21.33
N CYS A 405 29.42 -12.20 20.68
CA CYS A 405 28.28 -11.44 20.14
C CYS A 405 27.36 -12.34 19.28
N GLU A 406 27.95 -13.26 18.50
CA GLU A 406 27.22 -14.25 17.71
C GLU A 406 26.28 -15.11 18.56
N ARG A 407 26.76 -15.59 19.72
CA ARG A 407 25.94 -16.42 20.63
C ARG A 407 24.74 -15.66 21.17
N LYS A 408 24.93 -14.38 21.52
CA LYS A 408 23.85 -13.54 22.06
C LYS A 408 22.82 -13.21 20.98
N LEU A 409 23.26 -12.97 19.74
CA LEU A 409 22.37 -12.83 18.59
C LEU A 409 21.57 -14.11 18.33
N LEU A 410 22.19 -15.29 18.41
CA LEU A 410 21.49 -16.57 18.30
C LEU A 410 20.47 -16.79 19.43
N GLN A 411 20.83 -16.48 20.67
CA GLN A 411 19.91 -16.55 21.81
C GLN A 411 18.69 -15.63 21.62
N LEU A 412 18.92 -14.42 21.11
CA LEU A 412 17.84 -13.46 20.86
C LEU A 412 16.95 -13.92 19.70
N LEU A 413 17.54 -14.42 18.60
CA LEU A 413 16.80 -14.99 17.48
C LEU A 413 15.92 -16.17 17.94
N THR A 414 16.52 -17.17 18.59
CA THR A 414 15.81 -18.37 19.06
C THR A 414 14.73 -18.07 20.09
N LEU A 415 14.91 -17.05 20.94
CA LEU A 415 13.85 -16.57 21.85
C LEU A 415 12.62 -16.09 21.09
N LEU A 416 12.80 -15.30 20.03
CA LEU A 416 11.68 -14.80 19.20
C LEU A 416 11.04 -15.93 18.40
N GLN A 417 11.85 -16.79 17.76
CA GLN A 417 11.35 -17.96 17.02
C GLN A 417 10.55 -18.89 17.93
N GLY A 418 11.04 -19.16 19.14
CA GLY A 418 10.37 -20.01 20.11
C GLY A 418 9.01 -19.49 20.55
N TYR A 419 8.77 -18.17 20.53
CA TYR A 419 7.44 -17.62 20.79
C TYR A 419 6.47 -17.89 19.64
N PHE A 420 6.89 -17.61 18.40
CA PHE A 420 6.04 -17.71 17.22
C PHE A 420 5.82 -19.14 16.73
N LEU A 421 6.79 -20.04 16.96
CA LEU A 421 6.67 -21.46 16.61
C LEU A 421 5.93 -22.27 17.68
N ARG A 422 5.64 -21.67 18.84
CA ARG A 422 4.95 -22.35 19.93
C ARG A 422 3.53 -22.75 19.50
N GLY A 423 3.23 -24.04 19.60
CA GLY A 423 1.90 -24.59 19.27
C GLY A 423 1.75 -25.07 17.82
N LEU A 424 2.81 -25.04 17.01
CA LEU A 424 2.85 -25.77 15.74
C LEU A 424 3.05 -27.27 16.04
N ILE A 425 2.14 -28.09 15.56
CA ILE A 425 2.27 -29.55 15.56
C ILE A 425 2.74 -29.95 14.15
N THR A 426 3.92 -30.55 14.06
CA THR A 426 4.41 -31.16 12.81
C THR A 426 4.29 -32.66 12.93
N VAL A 427 3.59 -33.28 11.97
CA VAL A 427 3.53 -34.73 11.83
C VAL A 427 4.61 -35.14 10.84
N ASP A 428 5.63 -35.83 11.34
CA ASP A 428 6.65 -36.48 10.50
C ASP A 428 6.32 -37.97 10.35
N HIS A 429 6.68 -38.56 9.21
CA HIS A 429 6.50 -39.97 8.90
C HIS A 429 7.74 -40.82 9.26
N SER A 430 8.67 -40.27 10.04
CA SER A 430 9.83 -41.00 10.53
C SER A 430 9.49 -41.75 11.82
N ASP A 431 9.84 -43.04 11.87
CA ASP A 431 9.70 -43.89 13.07
C ASP A 431 10.73 -43.56 14.16
N ASP A 432 11.63 -42.60 13.93
CA ASP A 432 12.70 -42.22 14.85
C ASP A 432 12.33 -40.92 15.59
N SER A 433 11.77 -41.04 16.79
CA SER A 433 11.48 -39.92 17.70
C SER A 433 12.77 -39.34 18.31
N THR A 434 13.53 -38.61 17.50
CA THR A 434 14.82 -38.00 17.95
C THR A 434 14.65 -36.74 18.81
N GLU A 435 13.46 -36.11 18.81
CA GLU A 435 13.17 -34.93 19.61
C GLU A 435 12.51 -35.29 20.95
N SER A 436 13.00 -34.71 22.05
CA SER A 436 12.54 -35.02 23.43
C SER A 436 11.05 -34.70 23.72
N ASN A 437 10.40 -33.98 22.82
CA ASN A 437 9.02 -33.52 22.85
C ASN A 437 8.15 -34.18 21.75
N ALA A 438 8.72 -35.11 20.97
CA ALA A 438 7.97 -35.93 20.04
C ALA A 438 7.11 -36.93 20.83
N VAL A 439 5.88 -37.12 20.38
CA VAL A 439 4.97 -38.12 20.95
C VAL A 439 4.53 -39.01 19.81
N GLU A 440 4.78 -40.31 19.94
CA GLU A 440 4.35 -41.29 18.96
C GLU A 440 2.83 -41.36 18.94
N THR A 441 2.24 -41.23 17.76
CA THR A 441 0.78 -41.13 17.61
C THR A 441 0.04 -42.37 18.13
N GLU A 442 0.71 -43.52 18.25
CA GLU A 442 0.18 -44.75 18.84
C GLU A 442 0.12 -44.75 20.37
N ASP A 443 0.89 -43.87 21.05
CA ASP A 443 0.95 -43.76 22.50
C ASP A 443 -0.08 -42.76 23.07
N VAL A 444 -0.78 -42.02 22.22
CA VAL A 444 -1.75 -40.99 22.62
C VAL A 444 -3.17 -41.50 22.46
N ALA A 445 -3.68 -42.18 23.50
CA ALA A 445 -5.01 -42.80 23.48
C ALA A 445 -6.20 -41.81 23.55
N ASP A 446 -5.95 -40.54 23.90
CA ASP A 446 -7.01 -39.57 24.28
C ASP A 446 -7.05 -38.27 23.44
N VAL A 447 -6.48 -38.25 22.24
CA VAL A 447 -6.54 -37.07 21.35
C VAL A 447 -7.47 -37.32 20.16
N GLU A 448 -8.59 -36.58 20.09
CA GLU A 448 -9.37 -36.44 18.85
C GLU A 448 -8.61 -35.50 17.91
N TRP A 449 -8.24 -36.01 16.73
CA TRP A 449 -7.50 -35.30 15.68
C TRP A 449 -8.42 -34.58 14.70
#